data_AF-A0A267G7E2-F1
#
_entry.id   AF-A0A267G7E2-F1
#
_cell.length_a   1.000
_cell.length_b   1.000
_cell.length_c   1.000
_cell.angle_alpha   90.00
_cell.angle_beta   90.00
_cell.angle_gamma   90.00
#
_symmetry.space_group_name_H-M   'P 1'
#
loop_
_entity.id
_entity.type
_entity.pdbx_description
1 polymer ?
#
loop_
_entity_poly.entity_id
_entity_poly.type
_entity_poly.pdbx_seq_one_letter_code
_entity_poly.pdbx_strand_id
1 'polypeptide(L)'
;MLSHVRSLPPRRLIPPLLLLVIASLLLGLYNFGSNSWLQGIKFHDIIQFDQRPAPDSFVPRATMPAKAKGSAPLQGLDTEALRRNFPKLKEATKRHSGPHKARLDQMMISYLPFISTSAWMLHSPKGKKFTVSEVQAISNSTIQPGFQVPNIAHFVMPFGETNLQFHHMVSLLSCLHIMKPHRLLLWYAPGKLPSGQWWDRVRKNLTESEWEEKIIFVQRPIPTSVYTVPVHGKEHQSDVMRLEAVLVFGGLYMDIDVLVLKPLEPLRKFPFTIGREVPYGLCNGVFLSAPSGTFLAMWHTAYQVFFDGSWVDHSVWLPNTMQPIFPDLCHVEEESMDRPNWTPEEVSWIYVKGQQSRWDWRSKNYVMHLWFRKYGKQHNMDSIKTLDSMFGEMCRFILFGVF
;
A
#
# COMPACT_ATOMS: atom_id res chain seq x y z
N MET A 1 -63.20 -10.48 -44.63
CA MET A 1 -62.11 -11.48 -44.53
C MET A 1 -61.03 -10.91 -43.62
N LEU A 2 -60.60 -11.72 -42.66
CA LEU A 2 -59.99 -11.34 -41.38
C LEU A 2 -58.57 -10.77 -41.45
N SER A 3 -58.33 -9.84 -40.53
CA SER A 3 -57.10 -9.11 -40.22
C SER A 3 -55.98 -10.01 -39.65
N HIS A 4 -54.74 -9.75 -40.06
CA HIS A 4 -53.52 -10.39 -39.57
C HIS A 4 -53.23 -10.07 -38.09
N VAL A 5 -53.22 -11.10 -37.25
CA VAL A 5 -52.65 -11.10 -35.90
C VAL A 5 -51.24 -11.70 -35.97
N ARG A 6 -50.21 -10.94 -35.57
CA ARG A 6 -48.85 -11.45 -35.35
C ARG A 6 -48.78 -12.11 -33.97
N SER A 7 -48.34 -13.36 -33.91
CA SER A 7 -48.09 -14.13 -32.69
C SER A 7 -46.77 -13.71 -32.00
N LEU A 8 -46.78 -13.65 -30.67
CA LEU A 8 -45.60 -13.51 -29.82
C LEU A 8 -44.86 -14.87 -29.69
N PRO A 9 -43.53 -14.90 -29.48
CA PRO A 9 -42.79 -16.14 -29.28
C PRO A 9 -43.02 -16.72 -27.87
N PRO A 10 -42.84 -18.04 -27.67
CA PRO A 10 -43.11 -18.69 -26.39
C PRO A 10 -42.05 -18.34 -25.34
N ARG A 11 -42.48 -18.20 -24.08
CA ARG A 11 -41.60 -18.04 -22.92
C ARG A 11 -40.70 -19.28 -22.80
N ARG A 12 -39.37 -19.09 -22.80
CA ARG A 12 -38.41 -20.16 -22.50
C ARG A 12 -38.55 -20.58 -21.04
N LEU A 13 -39.05 -21.79 -20.81
CA LEU A 13 -38.99 -22.46 -19.51
C LEU A 13 -37.55 -22.88 -19.24
N ILE A 14 -37.09 -22.61 -18.02
CA ILE A 14 -35.76 -23.01 -17.53
C ILE A 14 -35.73 -24.55 -17.41
N PRO A 15 -34.67 -25.24 -17.89
CA PRO A 15 -34.59 -26.70 -17.81
C PRO A 15 -34.60 -27.20 -16.35
N PRO A 16 -35.22 -28.36 -16.07
CA PRO A 16 -35.37 -28.90 -14.71
C PRO A 16 -34.03 -29.13 -13.96
N LEU A 17 -32.92 -29.29 -14.70
CA LEU A 17 -31.58 -29.40 -14.13
C LEU A 17 -31.09 -28.09 -13.47
N LEU A 18 -31.49 -26.92 -14.00
CA LEU A 18 -31.12 -25.62 -13.45
C LEU A 18 -31.96 -25.28 -12.21
N LEU A 19 -33.21 -25.76 -12.16
CA LEU A 19 -34.07 -25.68 -10.97
C LEU A 19 -33.51 -26.53 -9.82
N LEU A 20 -32.92 -27.69 -10.10
CA LEU A 20 -32.23 -28.51 -9.10
C LEU A 20 -30.97 -27.83 -8.55
N VAL A 21 -30.16 -27.17 -9.39
CA VAL A 21 -28.98 -26.40 -8.94
C VAL A 21 -29.39 -25.21 -8.07
N ILE A 22 -30.46 -24.50 -8.43
CA ILE A 22 -31.00 -23.40 -7.63
C ILE A 22 -31.60 -23.91 -6.31
N ALA A 23 -32.29 -25.05 -6.31
CA ALA A 23 -32.82 -25.68 -5.10
C ALA A 23 -31.71 -26.19 -4.17
N SER A 24 -30.61 -26.75 -4.69
CA SER A 24 -29.46 -27.15 -3.88
C SER A 24 -28.69 -25.96 -3.29
N LEU A 25 -28.60 -24.84 -4.01
CA LEU A 25 -28.05 -23.58 -3.48
C LEU A 25 -28.95 -22.98 -2.39
N LEU A 26 -30.27 -23.08 -2.53
CA LEU A 26 -31.23 -22.61 -1.51
C LEU A 26 -31.28 -23.52 -0.28
N LEU A 27 -31.14 -24.85 -0.43
CA LEU A 27 -31.02 -25.79 0.69
C LEU A 27 -29.66 -25.68 1.42
N GLY A 28 -28.58 -25.38 0.70
CA GLY A 28 -27.29 -25.04 1.30
C GLY A 28 -27.32 -23.77 2.13
N LEU A 29 -28.16 -22.79 1.75
CA LEU A 29 -28.41 -21.57 2.52
C LEU A 29 -29.38 -21.78 3.69
N TYR A 30 -30.29 -22.76 3.63
CA TYR A 30 -31.27 -23.03 4.68
C TYR A 30 -30.73 -23.93 5.81
N ASN A 31 -29.81 -24.86 5.52
CA ASN A 31 -29.26 -25.81 6.52
C ASN A 31 -28.04 -25.31 7.30
N PHE A 32 -27.63 -24.04 7.17
CA PHE A 32 -26.61 -23.42 8.03
C PHE A 32 -27.19 -22.75 9.29
N GLY A 33 -28.48 -22.95 9.56
CA GLY A 33 -29.21 -22.38 10.68
C GLY A 33 -29.37 -23.33 11.88
N SER A 34 -28.37 -24.12 12.27
CA SER A 34 -28.41 -24.85 13.55
C SER A 34 -27.05 -25.46 13.94
N ASN A 35 -26.07 -24.61 14.28
CA ASN A 35 -25.08 -24.97 15.30
C ASN A 35 -24.50 -23.67 15.92
N SER A 36 -24.74 -23.53 17.21
CA SER A 36 -24.52 -22.35 18.03
C SER A 36 -23.03 -22.16 18.36
N TRP A 37 -22.29 -21.36 17.58
CA TRP A 37 -21.04 -20.66 18.01
C TRP A 37 -20.65 -19.46 17.10
N LEU A 38 -21.58 -18.91 16.31
CA LEU A 38 -21.34 -17.75 15.42
C LEU A 38 -22.46 -16.70 15.53
N GLN A 39 -22.78 -16.25 16.74
CA GLN A 39 -23.60 -15.06 16.90
C GLN A 39 -22.69 -13.84 17.08
N GLY A 40 -22.50 -13.09 15.99
CA GLY A 40 -21.85 -11.79 16.03
C GLY A 40 -21.06 -11.50 14.76
N ILE A 41 -21.76 -11.17 13.68
CA ILE A 41 -21.43 -10.21 12.61
C ILE A 41 -22.60 -10.30 11.62
N LYS A 42 -23.42 -9.24 11.54
CA LYS A 42 -24.46 -9.17 10.51
C LYS A 42 -23.81 -8.74 9.20
N PHE A 43 -24.23 -9.35 8.09
CA PHE A 43 -23.74 -9.03 6.74
C PHE A 43 -23.96 -7.55 6.33
N HIS A 44 -24.73 -6.78 7.09
CA HIS A 44 -24.93 -5.34 6.94
C HIS A 44 -23.83 -4.47 7.55
N ASP A 45 -22.93 -5.02 8.37
CA ASP A 45 -21.84 -4.27 9.01
C ASP A 45 -20.57 -4.20 8.12
N ILE A 46 -20.59 -4.81 6.93
CA ILE A 46 -19.45 -4.88 6.00
C ILE A 46 -19.52 -3.80 4.89
N ILE A 47 -20.62 -3.06 4.77
CA ILE A 47 -20.73 -1.93 3.84
C ILE A 47 -21.55 -0.81 4.48
N GLN A 48 -20.92 0.06 5.27
CA GLN A 48 -21.46 1.39 5.50
C GLN A 48 -20.96 2.32 4.40
N PHE A 49 -21.79 2.49 3.36
CA PHE A 49 -21.73 3.68 2.53
C PHE A 49 -22.21 4.86 3.37
N ASP A 50 -21.30 5.74 3.80
CA ASP A 50 -21.66 7.07 4.26
C ASP A 50 -22.13 7.88 3.03
N GLN A 51 -23.40 7.74 2.67
CA GLN A 51 -24.07 8.56 1.65
C GLN A 51 -24.36 9.95 2.24
N ARG A 52 -23.31 10.72 2.54
CA ARG A 52 -23.48 12.16 2.71
C ARG A 52 -23.56 12.81 1.32
N PRO A 53 -24.61 13.56 1.00
CA PRO A 53 -24.63 14.34 -0.23
C PRO A 53 -23.44 15.32 -0.20
N ALA A 54 -22.64 15.32 -1.26
CA ALA A 54 -21.61 16.33 -1.44
C ALA A 54 -22.30 17.70 -1.47
N PRO A 55 -21.88 18.68 -0.65
CA PRO A 55 -22.37 20.03 -0.82
C PRO A 55 -21.90 20.54 -2.19
N ASP A 56 -22.85 21.01 -3.01
CA ASP A 56 -22.57 21.82 -4.18
C ASP A 56 -21.78 23.05 -3.72
N SER A 57 -20.46 22.92 -3.76
CA SER A 57 -19.52 23.95 -3.38
C SER A 57 -18.64 24.23 -4.59
N PHE A 58 -18.74 25.47 -5.04
CA PHE A 58 -17.92 26.10 -6.05
C PHE A 58 -16.44 25.78 -5.79
N VAL A 59 -15.85 24.89 -6.59
CA VAL A 59 -14.40 24.65 -6.58
C VAL A 59 -13.77 25.70 -7.50
N PRO A 60 -12.89 26.58 -6.99
CA PRO A 60 -12.22 27.56 -7.83
C PRO A 60 -11.52 26.89 -9.01
N ARG A 61 -11.41 27.61 -10.14
CA ARG A 61 -10.61 27.21 -11.30
C ARG A 61 -9.25 26.70 -10.81
N ALA A 62 -8.87 25.47 -11.16
CA ALA A 62 -7.62 24.87 -10.71
C ALA A 62 -6.45 25.79 -11.10
N THR A 63 -5.92 26.52 -10.13
CA THR A 63 -4.67 27.23 -10.27
C THR A 63 -3.61 26.34 -9.65
N MET A 64 -2.50 26.15 -10.39
CA MET A 64 -1.32 25.55 -9.80
C MET A 64 -0.97 26.32 -8.52
N PRO A 65 -0.67 25.67 -7.39
CA PRO A 65 -0.05 26.38 -6.29
C PRO A 65 1.20 27.06 -6.87
N ALA A 66 1.22 28.39 -6.84
CA ALA A 66 2.38 29.19 -7.27
C ALA A 66 3.62 28.59 -6.60
N LYS A 67 4.76 28.45 -7.32
CA LYS A 67 6.03 27.90 -6.82
C LYS A 67 6.22 28.29 -5.35
N ALA A 68 5.79 27.42 -4.44
CA ALA A 68 5.74 27.75 -3.04
C ALA A 68 7.19 27.65 -2.56
N LYS A 69 7.66 28.66 -1.81
CA LYS A 69 8.93 28.56 -1.10
C LYS A 69 8.91 27.24 -0.30
N GLY A 70 9.79 26.29 -0.64
CA GLY A 70 9.90 25.00 0.04
C GLY A 70 9.39 23.75 -0.71
N SER A 71 9.15 23.81 -2.03
CA SER A 71 9.06 22.59 -2.84
C SER A 71 10.43 21.89 -2.90
N ALA A 72 10.50 20.59 -2.60
CA ALA A 72 11.74 19.85 -2.85
C ALA A 72 11.98 19.78 -4.37
N PRO A 73 13.16 20.18 -4.88
CA PRO A 73 13.51 19.84 -6.24
C PRO A 73 13.61 18.31 -6.31
N LEU A 74 12.69 17.66 -7.04
CA LEU A 74 12.81 16.26 -7.42
C LEU A 74 13.97 16.15 -8.42
N GLN A 75 15.19 16.06 -7.90
CA GLN A 75 16.39 15.94 -8.70
C GLN A 75 16.32 14.66 -9.53
N GLY A 76 16.74 14.73 -10.80
CA GLY A 76 16.75 13.59 -11.70
C GLY A 76 15.38 13.21 -12.29
N LEU A 77 14.33 14.02 -12.11
CA LEU A 77 13.04 13.77 -12.73
C LEU A 77 13.14 13.83 -14.27
N ASP A 78 12.71 12.77 -14.96
CA ASP A 78 12.62 12.73 -16.42
C ASP A 78 11.39 13.50 -16.92
N THR A 79 11.51 14.82 -16.97
CA THR A 79 10.42 15.74 -17.34
C THR A 79 9.91 15.51 -18.77
N GLU A 80 10.78 15.06 -19.67
CA GLU A 80 10.42 14.79 -21.06
C GLU A 80 9.59 13.50 -21.18
N ALA A 81 9.96 12.44 -20.47
CA ALA A 81 9.13 11.24 -20.40
C ALA A 81 7.77 11.53 -19.75
N LEU A 82 7.72 12.33 -18.68
CA LEU A 82 6.45 12.72 -18.05
C LEU A 82 5.55 13.49 -19.02
N ARG A 83 6.11 14.49 -19.72
CA ARG A 83 5.40 15.28 -20.73
C ARG A 83 4.85 14.40 -21.85
N ARG A 84 5.68 13.50 -22.39
CA ARG A 84 5.33 12.59 -23.47
C ARG A 84 4.24 11.59 -23.06
N ASN A 85 4.28 11.08 -21.83
CA ASN A 85 3.35 10.08 -21.33
C ASN A 85 2.05 10.67 -20.77
N PHE A 86 1.99 11.98 -20.52
CA PHE A 86 0.84 12.62 -19.86
C PHE A 86 -0.52 12.38 -20.56
N PRO A 87 -0.64 12.42 -21.90
CA PRO A 87 -1.92 12.09 -22.55
C PRO A 87 -2.37 10.64 -22.27
N LYS A 88 -1.44 9.67 -22.31
CA LYS A 88 -1.74 8.27 -21.98
C LYS A 88 -2.11 8.09 -20.51
N LEU A 89 -1.43 8.83 -19.62
CA LEU A 89 -1.75 8.84 -18.20
C LEU A 89 -3.16 9.36 -17.94
N LYS A 90 -3.59 10.44 -18.62
CA LYS A 90 -4.96 10.95 -18.52
C LYS A 90 -5.99 9.89 -18.92
N GLU A 91 -5.79 9.22 -20.05
CA GLU A 91 -6.69 8.15 -20.50
C GLU A 91 -6.73 6.97 -19.52
N ALA A 92 -5.58 6.57 -18.97
CA ALA A 92 -5.52 5.56 -17.91
C ALA A 92 -6.32 5.98 -16.67
N THR A 93 -6.16 7.23 -16.24
CA THR A 93 -6.75 7.77 -15.00
C THR A 93 -8.25 8.03 -15.13
N LYS A 94 -8.76 8.25 -16.36
CA LYS A 94 -10.15 8.63 -16.64
C LYS A 94 -11.20 7.72 -16.00
N ARG A 95 -10.93 6.41 -15.94
CA ARG A 95 -11.85 5.44 -15.31
C ARG A 95 -11.79 5.42 -13.78
N HIS A 96 -10.70 5.95 -13.22
CA HIS A 96 -10.42 6.03 -11.78
C HIS A 96 -10.75 7.41 -11.20
N SER A 97 -11.31 8.33 -12.00
CA SER A 97 -11.54 9.72 -11.58
C SER A 97 -12.87 9.92 -10.84
N GLY A 98 -13.66 8.87 -10.61
CA GLY A 98 -14.96 8.93 -9.94
C GLY A 98 -15.82 10.14 -10.38
N PRO A 99 -16.27 11.01 -9.46
CA PRO A 99 -17.06 12.20 -9.79
C PRO A 99 -16.27 13.30 -10.54
N HIS A 100 -14.94 13.21 -10.58
CA HIS A 100 -14.08 14.14 -11.30
C HIS A 100 -13.94 13.81 -12.79
N LYS A 101 -14.48 12.69 -13.28
CA LYS A 101 -14.35 12.24 -14.68
C LYS A 101 -14.73 13.30 -15.72
N ALA A 102 -15.82 14.04 -15.51
CA ALA A 102 -16.26 15.10 -16.41
C ALA A 102 -15.34 16.35 -16.40
N ARG A 103 -14.51 16.50 -15.36
CA ARG A 103 -13.57 17.60 -15.16
C ARG A 103 -12.11 17.16 -15.28
N LEU A 104 -11.85 15.96 -15.82
CA LEU A 104 -10.51 15.37 -15.91
C LEU A 104 -9.48 16.36 -16.49
N ASP A 105 -9.79 16.98 -17.63
CA ASP A 105 -8.88 17.92 -18.29
C ASP A 105 -8.70 19.24 -17.55
N GLN A 106 -9.68 19.64 -16.74
CA GLN A 106 -9.63 20.84 -15.92
C GLN A 106 -8.82 20.63 -14.64
N MET A 107 -8.74 19.39 -14.16
CA MET A 107 -8.07 19.03 -12.91
C MET A 107 -6.66 18.48 -13.14
N MET A 108 -6.47 17.61 -14.14
CA MET A 108 -5.15 17.13 -14.55
C MET A 108 -4.50 18.11 -15.53
N ILE A 109 -3.99 19.22 -15.02
CA ILE A 109 -3.37 20.29 -15.83
C ILE A 109 -1.83 20.21 -15.83
N SER A 110 -1.23 19.55 -14.83
CA SER A 110 0.22 19.38 -14.72
C SER A 110 0.62 17.94 -14.97
N TYR A 111 1.68 17.74 -15.76
CA TYR A 111 2.39 16.47 -15.88
C TYR A 111 3.52 16.32 -14.86
N LEU A 112 3.84 17.39 -14.13
CA LEU A 112 4.86 17.39 -13.09
C LEU A 112 4.21 17.11 -11.72
N PRO A 113 4.77 16.17 -10.93
CA PRO A 113 4.35 15.99 -9.55
C PRO A 113 4.65 17.23 -8.71
N PHE A 114 3.84 17.48 -7.70
CA PHE A 114 4.03 18.59 -6.76
C PHE A 114 4.14 18.04 -5.34
N ILE A 115 5.27 18.31 -4.68
CA ILE A 115 5.53 17.91 -3.30
C ILE A 115 6.09 19.10 -2.53
N SER A 116 5.50 19.38 -1.37
CA SER A 116 6.03 20.36 -0.42
C SER A 116 6.70 19.65 0.75
N THR A 117 7.98 19.92 0.94
CA THR A 117 8.77 19.35 2.05
C THR A 117 9.05 20.38 3.14
N SER A 118 8.48 21.58 3.06
CA SER A 118 8.73 22.68 3.99
C SER A 118 8.36 22.36 5.45
N ALA A 119 7.38 21.48 5.64
CA ALA A 119 6.92 21.04 6.95
C ALA A 119 7.60 19.76 7.46
N TRP A 120 8.59 19.23 6.72
CA TRP A 120 9.27 18.00 7.11
C TRP A 120 10.43 18.32 8.04
N MET A 121 10.47 17.66 9.20
CA MET A 121 11.60 17.76 10.13
C MET A 121 12.27 16.40 10.23
N LEU A 122 13.48 16.31 9.70
CA LEU A 122 14.27 15.08 9.68
C LEU A 122 15.33 15.15 10.77
N HIS A 123 15.41 14.11 11.60
CA HIS A 123 16.41 14.04 12.64
C HIS A 123 16.80 12.60 13.01
N SER A 124 18.01 12.45 13.54
CA SER A 124 18.44 11.20 14.16
C SER A 124 17.78 11.00 15.53
N PRO A 125 17.89 9.80 16.14
CA PRO A 125 17.45 9.57 17.50
C PRO A 125 18.01 10.54 18.55
N LYS A 126 19.28 10.94 18.44
CA LYS A 126 19.91 11.92 19.36
C LYS A 126 19.62 13.38 18.97
N GLY A 127 18.83 13.61 17.92
CA GLY A 127 18.34 14.93 17.54
C GLY A 127 19.24 15.71 16.57
N LYS A 128 20.26 15.07 15.97
CA LYS A 128 20.99 15.67 14.84
C LYS A 128 20.00 15.88 13.70
N LYS A 129 19.84 17.13 13.27
CA LYS A 129 18.93 17.50 12.19
C LYS A 129 19.55 17.17 10.83
N PHE A 130 18.70 16.82 9.87
CA PHE A 130 19.05 16.67 8.47
C PHE A 130 18.16 17.57 7.61
N THR A 131 18.71 18.08 6.53
CA THR A 131 17.97 18.65 5.41
C THR A 131 17.49 17.53 4.50
N VAL A 132 16.44 17.80 3.70
CA VAL A 132 15.98 16.86 2.66
C VAL A 132 17.11 16.52 1.69
N SER A 133 17.89 17.52 1.25
CA SER A 133 19.00 17.30 0.31
C SER A 133 20.11 16.41 0.88
N GLU A 134 20.42 16.49 2.18
CA GLU A 134 21.40 15.60 2.82
C GLU A 134 20.90 14.16 2.84
N VAL A 135 19.63 13.94 3.16
CA VAL A 135 19.06 12.58 3.15
C VAL A 135 18.94 12.03 1.73
N GLN A 136 18.65 12.88 0.73
CA GLN A 136 18.72 12.49 -0.68
C GLN A 136 20.14 12.10 -1.09
N ALA A 137 21.16 12.85 -0.67
CA ALA A 137 22.56 12.50 -0.94
C ALA A 137 22.96 11.17 -0.29
N ILE A 138 22.55 10.92 0.96
CA ILE A 138 22.74 9.63 1.65
C ILE A 138 22.01 8.51 0.90
N SER A 139 20.77 8.74 0.47
CA SER A 139 20.02 7.73 -0.28
C SER A 139 20.73 7.39 -1.59
N ASN A 140 21.06 8.41 -2.40
CA ASN A 140 21.70 8.24 -3.70
C ASN A 140 23.07 7.56 -3.60
N SER A 141 23.83 7.77 -2.53
CA SER A 141 25.13 7.12 -2.35
C SER A 141 25.04 5.60 -2.14
N THR A 142 23.84 5.08 -1.84
CA THR A 142 23.60 3.63 -1.67
C THR A 142 23.24 2.92 -2.98
N ILE A 143 23.11 3.66 -4.08
CA ILE A 143 22.89 3.10 -5.42
C ILE A 143 24.23 2.58 -5.94
N GLN A 144 24.35 1.26 -6.05
CA GLN A 144 25.54 0.58 -6.57
C GLN A 144 25.40 0.32 -8.09
N PRO A 145 26.50 0.09 -8.82
CA PRO A 145 26.44 -0.26 -10.24
C PRO A 145 25.48 -1.42 -10.53
N GLY A 146 24.61 -1.27 -11.53
CA GLY A 146 23.59 -2.26 -11.88
C GLY A 146 22.26 -2.13 -11.12
N PHE A 147 22.18 -1.22 -10.15
CA PHE A 147 20.95 -0.90 -9.42
C PHE A 147 20.44 0.51 -9.75
N GLN A 148 19.14 0.71 -9.57
CA GLN A 148 18.45 1.99 -9.71
C GLN A 148 17.82 2.46 -8.40
N VAL A 149 17.44 1.51 -7.54
CA VAL A 149 16.80 1.79 -6.25
C VAL A 149 17.85 1.86 -5.14
N PRO A 150 17.85 2.91 -4.30
CA PRO A 150 18.75 3.02 -3.15
C PRO A 150 18.41 1.99 -2.06
N ASN A 151 19.39 1.60 -1.26
CA ASN A 151 19.21 0.68 -0.13
C ASN A 151 18.72 1.43 1.12
N ILE A 152 17.55 2.04 1.04
CA ILE A 152 16.87 2.65 2.18
C ILE A 152 15.43 2.13 2.26
N ALA A 153 14.84 2.18 3.45
CA ALA A 153 13.49 1.72 3.70
C ALA A 153 12.65 2.78 4.42
N HIS A 154 11.34 2.76 4.20
CA HIS A 154 10.39 3.70 4.78
C HIS A 154 9.22 2.96 5.43
N PHE A 155 8.84 3.41 6.62
CA PHE A 155 7.55 3.09 7.24
C PHE A 155 6.80 4.36 7.58
N VAL A 156 5.51 4.39 7.28
CA VAL A 156 4.58 5.39 7.85
C VAL A 156 4.03 4.83 9.16
N MET A 157 4.34 5.51 10.26
CA MET A 157 3.89 5.12 11.59
C MET A 157 2.40 5.45 11.77
N PRO A 158 1.65 4.66 12.57
CA PRO A 158 0.22 4.90 12.77
C PRO A 158 -0.08 6.31 13.29
N PHE A 159 -1.05 6.99 12.67
CA PHE A 159 -1.46 8.34 13.07
C PHE A 159 -2.23 8.39 14.41
N GLY A 160 -2.84 7.26 14.78
CA GLY A 160 -3.68 7.13 15.97
C GLY A 160 -2.87 6.73 17.20
N GLU A 161 -2.97 5.44 17.55
CA GLU A 161 -2.26 4.80 18.64
C GLU A 161 -0.77 4.69 18.32
N THR A 162 0.10 5.10 19.24
CA THR A 162 1.55 5.06 19.04
C THR A 162 2.20 3.82 19.64
N ASN A 163 1.50 3.12 20.53
CA ASN A 163 1.96 1.89 21.12
C ASN A 163 2.06 0.79 20.05
N LEU A 164 3.28 0.36 19.75
CA LEU A 164 3.48 -0.70 18.78
C LEU A 164 2.95 -2.03 19.29
N GLN A 165 2.36 -2.79 18.39
CA GLN A 165 1.94 -4.16 18.64
C GLN A 165 3.06 -5.14 18.28
N PHE A 166 2.91 -6.39 18.68
CA PHE A 166 3.95 -7.41 18.48
C PHE A 166 4.33 -7.56 17.01
N HIS A 167 3.35 -7.65 16.10
CA HIS A 167 3.62 -7.84 14.68
C HIS A 167 4.29 -6.61 14.05
N HIS A 168 4.03 -5.39 14.55
CA HIS A 168 4.76 -4.18 14.14
C HIS A 168 6.26 -4.30 14.48
N MET A 169 6.58 -4.83 15.66
CA MET A 169 7.99 -5.08 16.04
C MET A 169 8.63 -6.12 15.13
N VAL A 170 7.93 -7.22 14.82
CA VAL A 170 8.46 -8.25 13.92
C VAL A 170 8.69 -7.67 12.51
N SER A 171 7.79 -6.84 11.99
CA SER A 171 7.96 -6.13 10.72
C SER A 171 9.22 -5.25 10.72
N LEU A 172 9.38 -4.38 11.72
CA LEU A 172 10.56 -3.51 11.83
C LEU A 172 11.86 -4.31 11.96
N LEU A 173 11.89 -5.37 12.77
CA LEU A 173 13.07 -6.22 12.92
C LEU A 173 13.38 -7.01 11.64
N SER A 174 12.36 -7.48 10.92
CA SER A 174 12.57 -8.17 9.64
C SER A 174 13.26 -7.26 8.62
N CYS A 175 12.86 -5.98 8.57
CA CYS A 175 13.53 -4.97 7.76
C CYS A 175 15.00 -4.78 8.20
N LEU A 176 15.23 -4.53 9.48
CA LEU A 176 16.56 -4.26 10.02
C LEU A 176 17.53 -5.45 9.85
N HIS A 177 17.06 -6.68 10.04
CA HIS A 177 17.91 -7.86 10.08
C HIS A 177 18.06 -8.57 8.73
N ILE A 178 17.02 -8.55 7.89
CA ILE A 178 17.01 -9.31 6.62
C ILE A 178 17.27 -8.37 5.43
N MET A 179 16.51 -7.27 5.30
CA MET A 179 16.80 -6.28 4.24
C MET A 179 18.12 -5.56 4.51
N LYS A 180 18.42 -5.27 5.79
CA LYS A 180 19.61 -4.52 6.23
C LYS A 180 19.78 -3.19 5.48
N PRO A 181 18.78 -2.29 5.55
CA PRO A 181 18.87 -1.02 4.85
C PRO A 181 20.02 -0.17 5.41
N HIS A 182 20.60 0.68 4.56
CA HIS A 182 21.57 1.68 4.97
C HIS A 182 20.93 2.71 5.92
N ARG A 183 19.69 3.13 5.61
CA ARG A 183 18.85 3.95 6.49
C ARG A 183 17.42 3.44 6.54
N LEU A 184 16.82 3.49 7.72
CA LEU A 184 15.41 3.25 7.96
C LEU A 184 14.73 4.57 8.35
N LEU A 185 13.86 5.05 7.46
CA LEU A 185 13.10 6.28 7.65
C LEU A 185 11.74 5.96 8.29
N LEU A 186 11.51 6.52 9.46
CA LEU A 186 10.25 6.36 10.20
C LEU A 186 9.47 7.67 10.15
N TRP A 187 8.40 7.68 9.34
CA TRP A 187 7.55 8.84 9.14
C TRP A 187 6.46 8.89 10.19
N TYR A 188 6.30 10.03 10.86
CA TYR A 188 5.33 10.15 11.94
C TYR A 188 4.70 11.54 12.00
N ALA A 189 3.46 11.59 12.46
CA ALA A 189 2.76 12.85 12.71
C ALA A 189 3.32 13.56 13.97
N PRO A 190 3.22 14.90 14.07
CA PRO A 190 3.63 15.61 15.27
C PRO A 190 3.03 15.01 16.55
N GLY A 191 3.88 14.73 17.55
CA GLY A 191 3.47 14.09 18.80
C GLY A 191 3.14 12.59 18.70
N LYS A 192 3.39 11.94 17.55
CA LYS A 192 3.07 10.53 17.29
C LYS A 192 4.30 9.63 17.12
N LEU A 193 5.36 9.86 17.90
CA LEU A 193 6.50 8.95 17.92
C LEU A 193 6.06 7.56 18.41
N PRO A 194 6.59 6.47 17.83
CA PRO A 194 6.30 5.11 18.27
C PRO A 194 6.67 4.91 19.74
N SER A 195 5.88 4.10 20.44
CA SER A 195 6.02 3.87 21.88
C SER A 195 5.69 2.43 22.28
N GLY A 196 5.84 2.14 23.57
CA GLY A 196 5.47 0.86 24.17
C GLY A 196 6.57 -0.20 24.17
N GLN A 197 6.30 -1.32 24.84
CA GLN A 197 7.30 -2.38 25.08
C GLN A 197 7.87 -2.98 23.79
N TRP A 198 7.06 -3.06 22.73
CA TRP A 198 7.47 -3.64 21.45
C TRP A 198 8.34 -2.66 20.67
N TRP A 199 8.12 -1.36 20.82
CA TRP A 199 9.05 -0.34 20.32
C TRP A 199 10.39 -0.38 21.07
N ASP A 200 10.36 -0.48 22.40
CA ASP A 200 11.58 -0.61 23.20
C ASP A 200 12.38 -1.85 22.82
N ARG A 201 11.69 -2.94 22.46
CA ARG A 201 12.30 -4.15 21.91
C ARG A 201 13.04 -3.86 20.60
N VAL A 202 12.42 -3.15 19.65
CA VAL A 202 13.10 -2.76 18.39
C VAL A 202 14.38 -1.99 18.68
N ARG A 203 14.30 -0.98 19.56
CA ARG A 203 15.47 -0.17 19.95
C ARG A 203 16.59 -1.00 20.54
N LYS A 204 16.27 -1.92 21.45
CA LYS A 204 17.23 -2.80 22.15
C LYS A 204 17.87 -3.87 21.25
N ASN A 205 17.35 -4.08 20.04
CA ASN A 205 17.97 -4.99 19.05
C ASN A 205 19.08 -4.30 18.23
N LEU A 206 19.36 -3.02 18.48
CA LEU A 206 20.45 -2.28 17.88
C LEU A 206 21.34 -1.69 18.98
N THR A 207 22.64 -1.62 18.73
CA THR A 207 23.54 -0.82 19.57
C THR A 207 23.16 0.67 19.47
N GLU A 208 23.57 1.49 20.44
CA GLU A 208 23.29 2.93 20.39
C GLU A 208 23.87 3.60 19.13
N SER A 209 25.04 3.15 18.66
CA SER A 209 25.66 3.64 17.44
C SER A 209 24.87 3.23 16.19
N GLU A 210 24.43 1.97 16.10
CA GLU A 210 23.62 1.52 14.98
C GLU A 210 22.26 2.22 14.96
N TRP A 211 21.65 2.41 16.13
CA TRP A 211 20.40 3.15 16.27
C TRP A 211 20.54 4.58 15.75
N GLU A 212 21.57 5.28 16.19
CA GLU A 212 21.85 6.66 15.77
C GLU A 212 22.20 6.77 14.29
N GLU A 213 22.92 5.80 13.73
CA GLU A 213 23.34 5.82 12.34
C GLU A 213 22.22 5.41 11.38
N LYS A 214 21.48 4.34 11.70
CA LYS A 214 20.51 3.72 10.78
C LYS A 214 19.18 4.43 10.78
N ILE A 215 18.72 4.96 11.91
CA ILE A 215 17.36 5.48 12.01
C ILE A 215 17.32 6.97 11.67
N ILE A 216 16.38 7.35 10.81
CA ILE A 216 16.02 8.75 10.59
C ILE A 216 14.53 8.90 10.88
N PHE A 217 14.20 9.72 11.87
CA PHE A 217 12.84 10.13 12.14
C PHE A 217 12.46 11.27 11.19
N VAL A 218 11.30 11.14 10.57
CA VAL A 218 10.75 12.18 9.68
C VAL A 218 9.40 12.62 10.24
N GLN A 219 9.40 13.74 10.96
CA GLN A 219 8.15 14.34 11.42
C GLN A 219 7.50 15.10 10.26
N ARG A 220 6.21 14.85 10.03
CA ARG A 220 5.44 15.52 8.99
C ARG A 220 3.95 15.62 9.40
N PRO A 221 3.27 16.75 9.19
CA PRO A 221 1.82 16.85 9.38
C PRO A 221 1.04 15.85 8.51
N ILE A 222 -0.06 15.31 9.03
CA ILE A 222 -0.95 14.43 8.28
C ILE A 222 -1.53 15.21 7.09
N PRO A 223 -1.42 14.71 5.85
CA PRO A 223 -1.95 15.41 4.68
C PRO A 223 -3.48 15.48 4.78
N THR A 224 -4.02 16.69 4.64
CA THR A 224 -5.49 16.91 4.56
C THR A 224 -5.96 17.15 3.13
N SER A 225 -5.02 17.27 2.20
CA SER A 225 -5.26 17.38 0.76
C SER A 225 -4.05 16.86 -0.01
N VAL A 226 -4.28 16.56 -1.28
CA VAL A 226 -3.27 16.25 -2.29
C VAL A 226 -3.63 17.03 -3.55
N TYR A 227 -2.70 17.83 -4.07
CA TYR A 227 -3.01 18.88 -5.04
C TYR A 227 -4.17 19.78 -4.55
N THR A 228 -5.30 19.78 -5.27
CA THR A 228 -6.50 20.58 -4.99
C THR A 228 -7.64 19.75 -4.41
N VAL A 229 -7.43 18.44 -4.17
CA VAL A 229 -8.49 17.55 -3.68
C VAL A 229 -8.26 17.18 -2.21
N PRO A 230 -9.31 17.16 -1.38
CA PRO A 230 -9.18 16.83 0.04
C PRO A 230 -8.95 15.32 0.26
N VAL A 231 -8.30 14.99 1.37
CA VAL A 231 -8.01 13.61 1.79
C VAL A 231 -8.36 13.47 3.27
N HIS A 232 -9.37 12.64 3.57
CA HIS A 232 -9.87 12.46 4.93
C HIS A 232 -9.58 11.05 5.47
N GLY A 233 -9.61 10.02 4.63
CA GLY A 233 -9.37 8.64 5.04
C GLY A 233 -7.92 8.44 5.50
N LYS A 234 -7.72 7.87 6.70
CA LYS A 234 -6.37 7.67 7.27
C LYS A 234 -5.47 6.81 6.37
N GLU A 235 -6.07 5.82 5.71
CA GLU A 235 -5.42 4.98 4.70
C GLU A 235 -4.93 5.83 3.52
N HIS A 236 -5.79 6.67 2.95
CA HIS A 236 -5.42 7.56 1.85
C HIS A 236 -4.42 8.64 2.26
N GLN A 237 -4.48 9.12 3.50
CA GLN A 237 -3.48 10.03 4.05
C GLN A 237 -2.10 9.35 4.14
N SER A 238 -2.06 8.06 4.49
CA SER A 238 -0.86 7.23 4.45
C SER A 238 -0.39 7.00 3.01
N ASP A 239 -1.32 6.81 2.06
CA ASP A 239 -1.01 6.67 0.62
C ASP A 239 -0.28 7.90 0.07
N VAL A 240 -0.73 9.10 0.42
CA VAL A 240 -0.04 10.33 0.03
C VAL A 240 1.36 10.38 0.64
N MET A 241 1.49 10.09 1.95
CA MET A 241 2.80 10.10 2.62
C MET A 241 3.79 9.09 2.02
N ARG A 242 3.37 7.85 1.75
CA ARG A 242 4.25 6.80 1.21
C ARG A 242 4.72 7.09 -0.21
N LEU A 243 3.83 7.57 -1.07
CA LEU A 243 4.18 7.91 -2.45
C LEU A 243 5.16 9.07 -2.47
N GLU A 244 4.92 10.12 -1.70
CA GLU A 244 5.82 11.28 -1.63
C GLU A 244 7.17 10.95 -0.98
N ALA A 245 7.17 10.13 0.08
CA ALA A 245 8.38 9.67 0.74
C ALA A 245 9.34 9.00 -0.23
N VAL A 246 8.85 8.00 -0.96
CA VAL A 246 9.64 7.24 -1.92
C VAL A 246 9.91 8.07 -3.18
N LEU A 247 9.02 8.97 -3.60
CA LEU A 247 9.30 9.83 -4.75
C LEU A 247 10.48 10.78 -4.46
N VAL A 248 10.59 11.29 -3.23
CA VAL A 248 11.67 12.20 -2.83
C VAL A 248 12.99 11.47 -2.55
N PHE A 249 12.96 10.33 -1.87
CA PHE A 249 14.17 9.66 -1.39
C PHE A 249 14.49 8.35 -2.12
N GLY A 250 13.57 7.76 -2.89
CA GLY A 250 13.68 6.41 -3.44
C GLY A 250 13.59 5.34 -2.37
N GLY A 251 13.89 4.09 -2.73
CA GLY A 251 13.99 2.97 -1.78
C GLY A 251 12.73 2.13 -1.71
N LEU A 252 12.64 1.35 -0.63
CA LEU A 252 11.51 0.47 -0.33
C LEU A 252 10.51 1.14 0.62
N TYR A 253 9.25 1.23 0.24
CA TYR A 253 8.17 1.47 1.21
C TYR A 253 7.60 0.16 1.72
N MET A 254 7.22 0.12 3.00
CA MET A 254 6.45 -0.96 3.61
C MET A 254 5.40 -0.42 4.59
N ASP A 255 4.21 -1.01 4.56
CA ASP A 255 3.25 -0.94 5.65
C ASP A 255 3.83 -1.65 6.89
N ILE A 256 3.44 -1.18 8.08
CA ILE A 256 4.00 -1.62 9.38
C ILE A 256 3.68 -3.08 9.73
N ASP A 257 2.83 -3.74 8.94
CA ASP A 257 2.51 -5.16 9.01
C ASP A 257 2.97 -5.93 7.76
N VAL A 258 4.00 -5.45 7.06
CA VAL A 258 4.73 -6.20 6.03
C VAL A 258 6.00 -6.81 6.63
N LEU A 259 6.20 -8.11 6.42
CA LEU A 259 7.41 -8.82 6.83
C LEU A 259 8.39 -8.94 5.66
N VAL A 260 9.66 -8.65 5.90
CA VAL A 260 10.75 -9.02 4.99
C VAL A 260 11.19 -10.44 5.28
N LEU A 261 11.27 -11.27 4.24
CA LEU A 261 11.61 -12.69 4.34
C LEU A 261 12.89 -13.03 3.57
N LYS A 262 13.28 -12.20 2.59
CA LYS A 262 14.56 -12.29 1.88
C LYS A 262 15.13 -10.90 1.57
N PRO A 263 16.46 -10.79 1.33
CA PRO A 263 17.04 -9.55 0.81
C PRO A 263 16.37 -9.13 -0.50
N LEU A 264 15.93 -7.87 -0.59
CA LEU A 264 15.29 -7.32 -1.79
C LEU A 264 16.28 -6.83 -2.86
N GLU A 265 17.58 -7.06 -2.66
CA GLU A 265 18.66 -6.67 -3.59
C GLU A 265 18.33 -6.97 -5.07
N PRO A 266 17.81 -8.18 -5.44
CA PRO A 266 17.53 -8.51 -6.83
C PRO A 266 16.46 -7.62 -7.51
N LEU A 267 15.58 -6.98 -6.72
CA LEU A 267 14.51 -6.13 -7.21
C LEU A 267 14.98 -4.68 -7.42
N ARG A 268 16.09 -4.27 -6.82
CA ARG A 268 16.61 -2.90 -6.88
C ARG A 268 17.14 -2.48 -8.26
N LYS A 269 17.28 -3.42 -9.20
CA LYS A 269 17.73 -3.16 -10.58
C LYS A 269 16.66 -2.51 -11.46
N PHE A 270 15.39 -2.68 -11.09
CA PHE A 270 14.27 -2.09 -11.81
C PHE A 270 14.02 -0.66 -11.31
N PRO A 271 13.59 0.27 -12.19
CA PRO A 271 13.31 1.65 -11.78
C PRO A 271 12.14 1.74 -10.79
N PHE A 272 11.20 0.80 -10.89
CA PHE A 272 10.05 0.67 -9.99
C PHE A 272 9.65 -0.82 -9.91
N THR A 273 9.28 -1.29 -8.73
CA THR A 273 8.79 -2.66 -8.50
C THR A 273 7.63 -2.65 -7.52
N ILE A 274 6.59 -3.43 -7.81
CA ILE A 274 5.40 -3.56 -6.96
C ILE A 274 4.87 -4.99 -7.03
N GLY A 275 4.22 -5.46 -5.97
CA GLY A 275 3.62 -6.79 -5.92
C GLY A 275 2.20 -6.85 -6.49
N ARG A 276 1.87 -7.99 -7.11
CA ARG A 276 0.49 -8.33 -7.48
C ARG A 276 -0.28 -8.75 -6.23
N GLU A 277 -1.24 -7.92 -5.82
CA GLU A 277 -2.13 -8.25 -4.70
C GLU A 277 -3.16 -9.31 -5.11
N VAL A 278 -3.82 -9.05 -6.25
CA VAL A 278 -4.86 -9.86 -6.88
C VAL A 278 -4.79 -9.65 -8.40
N PRO A 279 -5.39 -10.50 -9.26
CA PRO A 279 -5.27 -10.36 -10.72
C PRO A 279 -5.59 -8.98 -11.30
N TYR A 280 -6.39 -8.18 -10.58
CA TYR A 280 -6.84 -6.85 -10.98
C TYR A 280 -6.29 -5.70 -10.10
N GLY A 281 -5.27 -5.96 -9.27
CA GLY A 281 -4.76 -4.99 -8.30
C GLY A 281 -3.27 -5.17 -7.98
N LEU A 282 -2.55 -4.05 -7.85
CA LEU A 282 -1.17 -4.01 -7.37
C LEU A 282 -1.15 -3.43 -5.95
N CYS A 283 -0.36 -4.01 -5.04
CA CYS A 283 -0.39 -3.62 -3.64
C CYS A 283 0.49 -2.38 -3.38
N ASN A 284 -0.10 -1.29 -2.90
CA ASN A 284 0.69 -0.11 -2.49
C ASN A 284 1.22 -0.20 -1.05
N GLY A 285 0.91 -1.28 -0.33
CA GLY A 285 1.46 -1.56 0.99
C GLY A 285 2.95 -1.92 0.96
N VAL A 286 3.50 -2.27 -0.21
CA VAL A 286 4.94 -2.46 -0.41
C VAL A 286 5.35 -2.24 -1.86
N PHE A 287 6.33 -1.39 -2.08
CA PHE A 287 6.89 -1.14 -3.42
C PHE A 287 8.29 -0.52 -3.33
N LEU A 288 9.06 -0.66 -4.41
CA LEU A 288 10.38 -0.07 -4.57
C LEU A 288 10.33 0.97 -5.69
N SER A 289 11.08 2.06 -5.55
CA SER A 289 11.30 3.00 -6.65
C SER A 289 12.66 3.65 -6.57
N ALA A 290 13.25 3.95 -7.72
CA ALA A 290 14.29 4.96 -7.81
C ALA A 290 13.74 6.31 -7.34
N PRO A 291 14.57 7.17 -6.71
CA PRO A 291 14.19 8.54 -6.43
C PRO A 291 13.80 9.24 -7.74
N SER A 292 12.74 10.05 -7.71
CA SER A 292 12.18 10.69 -8.92
C SER A 292 11.77 9.71 -10.05
N GLY A 293 11.50 8.43 -9.73
CA GLY A 293 11.15 7.42 -10.72
C GLY A 293 9.90 7.76 -11.53
N THR A 294 9.96 7.60 -12.86
CA THR A 294 8.92 8.07 -13.79
C THR A 294 7.55 7.45 -13.55
N PHE A 295 7.46 6.14 -13.26
CA PHE A 295 6.18 5.50 -12.96
C PHE A 295 5.54 6.07 -11.70
N LEU A 296 6.29 6.17 -10.61
CA LEU A 296 5.82 6.71 -9.33
C LEU A 296 5.43 8.20 -9.45
N ALA A 297 6.19 8.99 -10.21
CA ALA A 297 5.87 10.39 -10.50
C ALA A 297 4.54 10.52 -11.26
N MET A 298 4.29 9.67 -12.26
CA MET A 298 3.00 9.64 -12.98
C MET A 298 1.86 9.20 -12.07
N TRP A 299 2.09 8.19 -11.23
CA TRP A 299 1.08 7.68 -10.31
C TRP A 299 0.67 8.75 -9.30
N HIS A 300 1.64 9.44 -8.69
CA HIS A 300 1.36 10.60 -7.84
C HIS A 300 0.65 11.72 -8.62
N THR A 301 1.06 12.02 -9.86
CA THR A 301 0.42 13.05 -10.70
C THR A 301 -1.06 12.77 -10.97
N ALA A 302 -1.47 11.50 -11.02
CA ALA A 302 -2.88 11.12 -11.16
C ALA A 302 -3.74 11.41 -9.92
N TYR A 303 -3.14 11.68 -8.75
CA TYR A 303 -3.87 12.15 -7.57
C TYR A 303 -4.47 13.56 -7.74
N GLN A 304 -4.16 14.29 -8.81
CA GLN A 304 -4.89 15.52 -9.19
C GLN A 304 -6.41 15.32 -9.31
N VAL A 305 -6.87 14.10 -9.59
CA VAL A 305 -8.29 13.69 -9.65
C VAL A 305 -8.61 12.59 -8.65
N PHE A 306 -7.87 12.54 -7.54
CA PHE A 306 -8.12 11.61 -6.46
C PHE A 306 -9.54 11.77 -5.90
N PHE A 307 -10.20 10.64 -5.65
CA PHE A 307 -11.54 10.59 -5.08
C PHE A 307 -11.53 9.76 -3.80
N ASP A 308 -11.61 10.47 -2.67
CA ASP A 308 -11.53 9.90 -1.32
C ASP A 308 -12.67 8.92 -0.99
N GLY A 309 -13.77 8.96 -1.74
CA GLY A 309 -14.90 8.04 -1.55
C GLY A 309 -14.69 6.63 -2.12
N SER A 310 -13.55 6.35 -2.77
CA SER A 310 -13.23 5.03 -3.29
C SER A 310 -11.91 4.50 -2.69
N TRP A 311 -12.02 3.52 -1.78
CA TRP A 311 -10.90 3.04 -0.97
C TRP A 311 -9.75 2.40 -1.78
N VAL A 312 -10.09 1.66 -2.84
CA VAL A 312 -9.13 0.86 -3.62
C VAL A 312 -8.58 1.58 -4.86
N ASP A 313 -9.20 2.68 -5.30
CA ASP A 313 -9.12 3.08 -6.70
C ASP A 313 -7.73 3.58 -7.10
N HIS A 314 -7.30 4.71 -6.52
CA HIS A 314 -5.96 5.27 -6.75
C HIS A 314 -4.85 4.42 -6.14
N SER A 315 -5.18 3.65 -5.09
CA SER A 315 -4.20 2.90 -4.30
C SER A 315 -3.86 1.55 -4.90
N VAL A 316 -4.81 0.87 -5.56
CA VAL A 316 -4.65 -0.53 -6.01
C VAL A 316 -4.99 -0.70 -7.50
N TRP A 317 -6.11 -0.14 -7.97
CA TRP A 317 -6.59 -0.36 -9.34
C TRP A 317 -5.90 0.52 -10.36
N LEU A 318 -5.65 1.77 -10.03
CA LEU A 318 -4.94 2.71 -10.90
C LEU A 318 -3.53 2.22 -11.27
N PRO A 319 -2.64 1.83 -10.34
CA PRO A 319 -1.32 1.31 -10.73
C PRO A 319 -1.44 0.03 -11.59
N ASN A 320 -2.41 -0.85 -11.31
CA ASN A 320 -2.69 -2.03 -12.15
C ASN A 320 -3.14 -1.65 -13.58
N THR A 321 -3.81 -0.51 -13.73
CA THR A 321 -4.22 0.03 -15.04
C THR A 321 -3.07 0.68 -15.78
N MET A 322 -2.21 1.38 -15.06
CA MET A 322 -1.05 2.06 -15.60
C MET A 322 0.02 1.08 -16.08
N GLN A 323 0.25 -0.02 -15.36
CA GLN A 323 1.33 -0.97 -15.65
C GLN A 323 1.32 -1.51 -17.09
N PRO A 324 0.22 -2.03 -17.66
CA PRO A 324 0.22 -2.51 -19.05
C PRO A 324 0.38 -1.39 -20.08
N ILE A 325 0.14 -0.13 -19.71
CA ILE A 325 0.33 1.05 -20.57
C ILE A 325 1.80 1.50 -20.55
N PHE A 326 2.50 1.26 -19.43
CA PHE A 326 3.87 1.66 -19.19
C PHE A 326 4.74 0.48 -18.70
N PRO A 327 4.81 -0.64 -19.44
CA PRO A 327 5.41 -1.88 -18.95
C PRO A 327 6.91 -1.75 -18.66
N ASP A 328 7.62 -0.92 -19.43
CA ASP A 328 9.07 -0.70 -19.26
C ASP A 328 9.40 0.09 -17.98
N LEU A 329 8.41 0.75 -17.38
CA LEU A 329 8.60 1.61 -16.20
C LEU A 329 8.20 0.92 -14.89
N CYS A 330 7.52 -0.23 -14.94
CA CYS A 330 6.97 -0.88 -13.76
C CYS A 330 7.11 -2.41 -13.87
N HIS A 331 8.06 -2.94 -13.10
CA HIS A 331 8.22 -4.37 -12.91
C HIS A 331 7.22 -4.87 -11.87
N VAL A 332 6.54 -5.98 -12.16
CA VAL A 332 5.57 -6.59 -11.25
C VAL A 332 6.11 -7.91 -10.75
N GLU A 333 6.15 -8.05 -9.42
CA GLU A 333 6.35 -9.35 -8.79
C GLU A 333 5.00 -10.05 -8.64
N GLU A 334 4.77 -11.08 -9.46
CA GLU A 334 3.47 -11.75 -9.55
C GLU A 334 3.14 -12.62 -8.33
N GLU A 335 4.15 -13.16 -7.65
CA GLU A 335 3.97 -14.08 -6.52
C GLU A 335 4.92 -13.84 -5.34
N SER A 336 6.05 -13.17 -5.56
CA SER A 336 7.12 -13.07 -4.53
C SER A 336 6.90 -11.91 -3.53
N MET A 337 5.87 -11.10 -3.76
CA MET A 337 5.42 -10.00 -2.91
C MET A 337 3.91 -10.17 -2.67
N ASP A 338 3.43 -9.80 -1.48
CA ASP A 338 2.00 -9.70 -1.11
C ASP A 338 1.16 -11.00 -1.10
N ARG A 339 1.74 -12.14 -1.49
CA ARG A 339 1.11 -13.48 -1.36
C ARG A 339 1.57 -14.19 -0.09
N PRO A 340 0.72 -14.90 0.65
CA PRO A 340 -0.73 -15.00 0.46
C PRO A 340 -1.46 -13.65 0.66
N ASN A 341 -2.52 -13.41 -0.11
CA ASN A 341 -3.27 -12.15 -0.16
C ASN A 341 -4.38 -12.05 0.91
N TRP A 342 -5.17 -10.98 0.83
CA TRP A 342 -6.21 -10.63 1.81
C TRP A 342 -7.50 -11.44 1.71
N THR A 343 -7.63 -12.34 0.73
CA THR A 343 -8.84 -13.16 0.57
C THR A 343 -9.01 -14.10 1.78
N PRO A 344 -10.26 -14.47 2.16
CA PRO A 344 -10.48 -15.36 3.30
C PRO A 344 -9.72 -16.70 3.19
N GLU A 345 -9.59 -17.24 1.98
CA GLU A 345 -8.83 -18.46 1.72
C GLU A 345 -7.35 -18.27 2.03
N GLU A 346 -6.70 -17.26 1.46
CA GLU A 346 -5.26 -17.04 1.61
C GLU A 346 -4.88 -16.55 3.01
N VAL A 347 -5.73 -15.74 3.65
CA VAL A 347 -5.59 -15.39 5.07
C VAL A 347 -5.61 -16.65 5.95
N SER A 348 -6.40 -17.67 5.59
CA SER A 348 -6.40 -18.94 6.33
C SER A 348 -5.05 -19.65 6.23
N TRP A 349 -4.32 -19.53 5.11
CA TRP A 349 -2.99 -20.12 4.96
C TRP A 349 -1.97 -19.50 5.90
N ILE A 350 -2.11 -18.19 6.16
CA ILE A 350 -1.21 -17.44 7.05
C ILE A 350 -1.43 -17.84 8.51
N TYR A 351 -2.69 -17.92 8.95
CA TYR A 351 -3.01 -17.92 10.38
C TYR A 351 -3.62 -19.22 10.92
N VAL A 352 -4.24 -20.06 10.10
CA VAL A 352 -4.90 -21.28 10.57
C VAL A 352 -3.89 -22.40 10.75
N LYS A 353 -4.05 -23.13 11.85
CA LYS A 353 -3.20 -24.26 12.20
C LYS A 353 -3.17 -25.31 11.09
N GLY A 354 -1.96 -25.72 10.70
CA GLY A 354 -1.74 -26.77 9.71
C GLY A 354 -1.98 -26.36 8.25
N GLN A 355 -2.18 -25.06 7.96
CA GLN A 355 -2.33 -24.58 6.57
C GLN A 355 -1.01 -24.04 5.96
N GLN A 356 0.09 -24.04 6.69
CA GLN A 356 1.38 -23.49 6.23
C GLN A 356 1.93 -24.13 4.94
N SER A 357 1.54 -25.36 4.61
CA SER A 357 1.97 -26.04 3.37
C SER A 357 1.23 -25.57 2.12
N ARG A 358 0.20 -24.73 2.24
CA ARG A 358 -0.57 -24.21 1.10
C ARG A 358 0.21 -23.21 0.25
N TRP A 359 1.24 -22.59 0.83
CA TRP A 359 2.10 -21.64 0.14
C TRP A 359 3.55 -21.74 0.64
N ASP A 360 4.48 -21.97 -0.28
CA ASP A 360 5.91 -22.02 0.05
C ASP A 360 6.51 -20.62 0.13
N TRP A 361 6.23 -19.95 1.24
CA TRP A 361 6.77 -18.61 1.51
C TRP A 361 8.31 -18.60 1.59
N ARG A 362 8.93 -19.71 1.99
CA ARG A 362 10.39 -19.81 2.20
C ARG A 362 11.15 -19.71 0.89
N SER A 363 10.67 -20.35 -0.18
CA SER A 363 11.31 -20.27 -1.49
C SER A 363 10.82 -19.08 -2.32
N LYS A 364 9.58 -18.63 -2.14
CA LYS A 364 8.98 -17.61 -3.02
C LYS A 364 9.15 -16.17 -2.55
N ASN A 365 8.90 -15.88 -1.27
CA ASN A 365 8.65 -14.50 -0.85
C ASN A 365 9.92 -13.70 -0.58
N TYR A 366 9.98 -12.50 -1.15
CA TYR A 366 10.83 -11.42 -0.63
C TYR A 366 10.19 -10.74 0.57
N VAL A 367 8.89 -10.47 0.45
CA VAL A 367 8.08 -9.82 1.49
C VAL A 367 6.71 -10.48 1.58
N MET A 368 6.03 -10.33 2.71
CA MET A 368 4.65 -10.77 2.88
C MET A 368 3.87 -9.77 3.72
N HIS A 369 2.72 -9.31 3.19
CA HIS A 369 1.81 -8.42 3.89
C HIS A 369 0.84 -9.22 4.75
N LEU A 370 0.80 -8.94 6.05
CA LEU A 370 0.12 -9.78 7.03
C LEU A 370 -1.41 -9.69 6.97
N TRP A 371 -1.97 -8.62 6.39
CA TRP A 371 -3.40 -8.35 6.44
C TRP A 371 -3.94 -8.39 7.88
N PHE A 372 -3.17 -7.90 8.85
CA PHE A 372 -3.33 -8.28 10.26
C PHE A 372 -4.72 -7.88 10.81
N ARG A 373 -5.34 -6.84 10.24
CA ARG A 373 -6.72 -6.43 10.53
C ARG A 373 -7.76 -7.54 10.35
N LYS A 374 -7.53 -8.50 9.44
CA LYS A 374 -8.41 -9.66 9.20
C LYS A 374 -8.18 -10.79 10.20
N TYR A 375 -7.02 -10.82 10.85
CA TYR A 375 -6.70 -11.81 11.88
C TYR A 375 -7.07 -11.32 13.28
N GLY A 376 -6.67 -10.10 13.63
CA GLY A 376 -7.07 -9.40 14.86
C GLY A 376 -6.53 -9.99 16.17
N LYS A 377 -5.80 -11.11 16.16
CA LYS A 377 -5.29 -11.76 17.37
C LYS A 377 -3.85 -11.40 17.66
N GLN A 378 -3.63 -10.77 18.81
CA GLN A 378 -2.31 -10.39 19.29
C GLN A 378 -1.47 -11.60 19.72
N HIS A 379 -0.17 -11.48 19.52
CA HIS A 379 0.84 -12.44 19.94
C HIS A 379 1.94 -11.77 20.75
N ASN A 380 2.81 -12.58 21.33
CA ASN A 380 4.00 -12.17 22.06
C ASN A 380 5.12 -13.21 21.86
N MET A 381 6.30 -12.95 22.44
CA MET A 381 7.46 -13.82 22.32
C MET A 381 7.24 -15.26 22.78
N ASP A 382 6.38 -15.48 23.78
CA ASP A 382 6.16 -16.83 24.30
C ASP A 382 5.17 -17.58 23.43
N SER A 383 4.07 -16.94 23.04
CA SER A 383 3.05 -17.55 22.17
C SER A 383 3.60 -17.97 20.80
N ILE A 384 4.60 -17.25 20.26
CA ILE A 384 5.11 -17.50 18.91
C ILE A 384 6.07 -18.69 18.83
N LYS A 385 6.70 -19.05 19.95
CA LYS A 385 7.63 -20.20 20.04
C LYS A 385 6.96 -21.50 19.62
N THR A 386 5.67 -21.64 19.89
CA THR A 386 4.91 -22.87 19.63
C THR A 386 3.70 -22.65 18.71
N LEU A 387 3.55 -21.47 18.10
CA LEU A 387 2.44 -21.20 17.19
C LEU A 387 2.60 -22.01 15.91
N ASP A 388 1.78 -23.05 15.76
CA ASP A 388 1.74 -23.92 14.59
C ASP A 388 0.91 -23.28 13.47
N SER A 389 1.48 -22.26 12.82
CA SER A 389 0.92 -21.60 11.62
C SER A 389 2.05 -20.97 10.81
N MET A 390 1.78 -20.58 9.57
CA MET A 390 2.75 -19.89 8.71
C MET A 390 3.26 -18.60 9.39
N PHE A 391 2.36 -17.79 9.96
CA PHE A 391 2.72 -16.60 10.74
C PHE A 391 3.69 -16.93 11.88
N GLY A 392 3.46 -18.04 12.59
CA GLY A 392 4.36 -18.55 13.61
C GLY A 392 5.74 -18.88 13.05
N GLU A 393 5.82 -19.60 11.93
CA GLU A 393 7.08 -19.94 11.25
C GLU A 393 7.87 -18.68 10.84
N MET A 394 7.22 -17.73 10.16
CA MET A 394 7.89 -16.50 9.71
C MET A 394 8.39 -15.68 10.90
N CYS A 395 7.60 -15.53 11.96
CA CYS A 395 8.06 -14.82 13.15
C CYS A 395 9.24 -15.52 13.83
N ARG A 396 9.24 -16.87 13.93
CA ARG A 396 10.39 -17.60 14.48
C ARG A 396 11.63 -17.47 13.61
N PHE A 397 11.47 -17.47 12.29
CA PHE A 397 12.56 -17.25 11.35
C PHE A 397 13.18 -15.86 11.58
N ILE A 398 12.36 -14.82 11.67
CA ILE A 398 12.82 -13.43 11.87
C ILE A 398 13.46 -13.25 13.26
N LEU A 399 12.85 -13.78 14.32
CA LEU A 399 13.24 -13.50 15.71
C LEU A 399 14.34 -14.42 16.25
N PHE A 400 14.45 -15.64 15.72
CA PHE A 400 15.31 -16.69 16.27
C PHE A 400 16.19 -17.36 15.21
N GLY A 401 15.99 -17.07 13.92
CA GLY A 401 16.74 -17.71 12.84
C GLY A 401 16.39 -19.18 12.62
N VAL A 402 15.25 -19.66 13.13
CA VAL A 402 14.79 -21.05 13.00
C VAL A 402 13.40 -21.13 12.37
N PHE A 403 13.14 -22.20 11.62
CA PHE A 403 11.86 -22.44 10.94
C PHE A 403 10.82 -23.12 11.83
#